data_AF-A0A352NCA2-F1
#
_entry.id   AF-A0A352NCA2-F1
#
_cell.length_a   1.000
_cell.length_b   1.000
_cell.length_c   1.000
_cell.angle_alpha   90.00
_cell.angle_beta   90.00
_cell.angle_gamma   90.00
#
_symmetry.space_group_name_H-M   'P 1'
#
loop_
_entity.id
_entity.type
_entity.pdbx_description
1 polymer ?
#
loop_
_entity_poly.entity_id
_entity_poly.type
_entity_poly.pdbx_seq_one_letter_code
_entity_poly.pdbx_strand_id
1 'polypeptide(L)' 'IELGGEDAKMTFFDAGTQELRMNGTCAGGTGAFIDQMAALLKVDAAGVNTLAKDYEKIYPIASRCGVFAKTD' A
#
# COMPACT_ATOMS: atom_id res chain seq x y z
N ILE A 1 -1.33 12.80 4.04
CA ILE A 1 -1.71 11.44 3.59
C ILE A 1 -1.40 10.51 4.75
N GLU A 2 -2.37 9.70 5.13
CA GLU A 2 -2.26 8.69 6.18
C GLU A 2 -2.53 7.33 5.54
N LEU A 3 -1.62 6.38 5.70
CA LEU A 3 -1.79 5.00 5.23
C LEU A 3 -1.79 4.11 6.47
N GLY A 4 -2.97 3.65 6.87
CA GLY A 4 -3.16 2.70 7.96
C GLY A 4 -3.07 1.26 7.47
N GLY A 5 -3.31 0.31 8.37
CA GLY A 5 -3.36 -1.12 8.03
C GLY A 5 -4.52 -1.44 7.09
N GLU A 6 -5.72 -0.97 7.43
CA GLU A 6 -6.96 -1.33 6.72
C GLU A 6 -7.59 -0.17 5.95
N ASP A 7 -7.12 1.05 6.19
CA ASP A 7 -7.62 2.25 5.54
C ASP A 7 -6.50 3.19 5.07
N ALA A 8 -6.83 4.05 4.11
CA ALA A 8 -5.99 5.14 3.66
C ALA A 8 -6.80 6.43 3.67
N LYS A 9 -6.26 7.50 4.26
CA LYS A 9 -6.92 8.80 4.39
C LYS A 9 -6.10 9.92 3.76
N MET A 10 -6.80 10.88 3.19
CA MET A 10 -6.24 12.06 2.59
C MET A 10 -6.99 13.28 3.12
N THR A 11 -6.30 14.07 3.94
CA THR A 11 -6.80 15.33 4.49
C THR A 11 -6.30 16.49 3.63
N PHE A 12 -7.23 17.30 3.15
CA PHE A 12 -6.98 18.50 2.37
C PHE A 12 -7.23 19.72 3.25
N PHE A 13 -6.33 20.69 3.18
CA PHE A 13 -6.42 21.95 3.88
C PHE A 13 -6.57 23.05 2.82
N ASP A 14 -7.74 23.67 2.73
CA ASP A 14 -7.97 24.77 1.80
C ASP A 14 -8.72 25.91 2.49
N ALA A 15 -8.12 27.10 2.47
CA ALA A 15 -8.67 28.41 2.87
C ALA A 15 -9.70 28.42 4.01
N GLY A 16 -9.46 27.67 5.09
CA GLY A 16 -10.32 27.62 6.28
C GLY A 16 -11.28 26.41 6.35
N THR A 17 -11.25 25.52 5.36
CA THR A 17 -11.97 24.25 5.35
C THR A 17 -11.00 23.07 5.41
N GLN A 18 -11.45 22.00 6.06
CA GLN A 18 -10.76 20.72 6.12
C GLN A 18 -11.64 19.66 5.47
N GLU A 19 -11.17 19.08 4.36
CA GLU A 19 -11.85 17.97 3.69
C GLU A 19 -11.06 16.69 3.97
N LEU A 20 -11.75 15.60 4.31
CA LEU A 20 -11.13 14.28 4.50
C LEU A 20 -11.75 13.28 3.53
N ARG A 21 -10.90 12.65 2.71
CA ARG A 21 -11.26 11.53 1.84
C ARG A 21 -10.64 10.25 2.38
N MET A 22 -11.39 9.16 2.42
CA MET A 22 -10.93 7.88 2.96
C MET A 22 -11.28 6.73 2.03
N ASN A 23 -10.35 5.79 1.86
CA ASN A 23 -10.61 4.45 1.37
C ASN A 23 -10.46 3.47 2.54
N GLY A 24 -11.58 2.96 3.06
CA GLY A 24 -11.60 1.94 4.12
C GLY A 24 -12.24 0.62 3.70
N THR A 25 -12.55 0.44 2.41
CA THR A 25 -13.24 -0.76 1.90
C THR A 25 -12.29 -1.72 1.19
N CYS A 26 -11.17 -1.21 0.67
CA CYS A 26 -10.23 -2.00 -0.12
C CYS A 26 -8.84 -1.96 0.51
N ALA A 27 -8.24 -3.14 0.70
CA ALA A 27 -6.85 -3.28 1.14
C ALA A 27 -5.83 -2.74 0.12
N GLY A 28 -6.24 -2.60 -1.15
CA GLY A 28 -5.40 -2.01 -2.19
C GLY A 28 -5.02 -0.57 -1.83
N GLY A 29 -3.73 -0.34 -1.58
CA GLY A 29 -3.19 0.96 -1.17
C GLY A 29 -3.12 1.16 0.35
N THR A 30 -3.28 0.12 1.17
CA THR A 30 -3.12 0.17 2.63
C THR A 30 -1.98 -0.75 3.11
N GLY A 31 -1.68 -0.74 4.40
CA GLY A 31 -0.68 -1.63 5.01
C GLY A 31 -1.00 -3.11 4.85
N ALA A 32 -2.28 -3.50 4.83
CA ALA A 32 -2.69 -4.88 4.61
C ALA A 32 -2.23 -5.44 3.24
N PHE A 33 -2.12 -4.60 2.22
CA PHE A 33 -1.50 -5.01 0.95
C PHE A 33 0.00 -5.29 1.11
N ILE A 34 0.71 -4.46 1.87
CA ILE A 34 2.14 -4.65 2.16
C ILE A 34 2.34 -5.96 2.93
N ASP A 35 1.49 -6.26 3.92
CA ASP A 35 1.56 -7.51 4.69
C ASP A 35 1.37 -8.74 3.80
N GLN A 36 0.44 -8.68 2.84
CA GLN A 36 0.24 -9.76 1.87
C GLN A 36 1.47 -9.99 0.99
N MET A 37 2.11 -8.92 0.51
CA MET A 37 3.33 -9.03 -0.30
C MET A 37 4.54 -9.49 0.53
N ALA A 38 4.67 -9.01 1.77
CA ALA A 38 5.70 -9.43 2.70
C ALA A 38 5.61 -10.94 2.98
N ALA A 39 4.41 -11.44 3.25
CA ALA A 39 4.16 -12.87 3.44
C ALA A 39 4.53 -13.70 2.20
N LEU A 40 4.21 -13.21 0.99
CA LEU A 40 4.58 -13.87 -0.27
C LEU A 40 6.10 -13.96 -0.44
N LEU A 41 6.81 -12.89 -0.08
CA LEU A 41 8.27 -12.79 -0.11
C LEU A 41 8.98 -13.44 1.09
N LYS A 42 8.20 -13.99 2.04
CA LYS A 42 8.69 -14.62 3.30
C LYS A 42 9.54 -13.67 4.15
N VAL A 43 9.14 -12.41 4.20
CA VAL A 43 9.75 -11.37 5.04
C VAL A 43 8.66 -10.63 5.82
N ASP A 44 9.05 -9.75 6.73
CA ASP A 44 8.15 -8.77 7.34
C ASP A 44 8.14 -7.46 6.54
N ALA A 45 7.32 -6.49 6.95
CA ALA A 45 7.22 -5.20 6.27
C ALA A 45 8.57 -4.44 6.23
N ALA A 46 9.39 -4.55 7.28
CA ALA A 46 10.73 -3.96 7.30
C ALA A 46 11.69 -4.63 6.32
N GLY A 47 11.57 -5.95 6.15
CA GLY A 47 12.27 -6.75 5.16
C GLY A 47 11.91 -6.34 3.74
N VAL A 48 10.63 -6.06 3.44
CA VAL A 48 10.22 -5.51 2.13
C VAL A 48 10.95 -4.21 1.83
N ASN A 49 11.03 -3.29 2.79
CA ASN A 49 11.78 -2.04 2.63
C ASN A 49 13.28 -2.26 2.42
N THR A 50 13.85 -3.29 3.03
CA THR A 50 15.27 -3.63 2.84
C THR A 50 15.51 -4.18 1.43
N LEU A 51 14.70 -5.14 0.99
CA LEU A 51 14.77 -5.71 -0.36
C LEU A 51 14.58 -4.66 -1.45
N ALA A 52 13.72 -3.67 -1.20
CA ALA A 52 13.44 -2.60 -2.15
C ALA A 52 14.62 -1.64 -2.37
N LYS A 53 15.60 -1.55 -1.45
CA LYS A 53 16.75 -0.62 -1.61
C LYS A 53 17.69 -1.04 -2.74
N ASP A 54 17.90 -2.34 -2.88
CA ASP A 54 18.85 -2.92 -3.82
C ASP A 54 18.16 -3.49 -5.06
N TYR A 55 17.02 -2.90 -5.46
CA TYR A 55 16.28 -3.36 -6.63
C TYR A 55 17.10 -3.17 -7.92
N GLU A 56 17.10 -4.19 -8.78
CA GLU A 56 17.75 -4.10 -10.10
C GLU A 56 16.75 -3.74 -11.21
N LYS A 57 15.49 -4.11 -11.02
CA LYS A 57 14.45 -3.94 -12.04
C LYS A 57 13.07 -3.77 -11.40
N ILE A 58 12.30 -2.82 -11.92
CA ILE A 58 10.91 -2.59 -11.53
C ILE A 58 10.01 -3.40 -12.47
N TYR A 59 9.25 -4.33 -11.91
CA TYR A 59 8.22 -5.07 -12.64
C TYR A 59 6.86 -4.39 -12.42
N PRO A 60 6.15 -4.02 -13.50
CA PRO A 60 4.82 -3.45 -13.37
C PRO A 60 3.83 -4.53 -12.90
N ILE A 61 3.07 -4.24 -11.85
CA ILE A 61 1.93 -5.05 -11.41
C ILE A 61 0.68 -4.50 -12.12
N ALA A 62 0.02 -5.31 -12.94
CA ALA A 62 -1.16 -4.90 -13.69
C ALA A 62 -2.39 -4.77 -12.77
N SER A 63 -2.45 -5.62 -11.75
CA SER A 63 -3.60 -5.72 -10.86
C SER A 63 -3.56 -4.74 -9.68
N ARG A 64 -4.65 -3.97 -9.52
CA ARG A 64 -4.82 -3.05 -8.37
C ARG A 64 -5.37 -3.73 -7.11
N CYS A 65 -5.90 -4.94 -7.24
CA CYS A 65 -6.46 -5.72 -6.14
C CYS A 65 -5.39 -6.65 -5.57
N GLY A 66 -5.16 -6.64 -4.25
CA GLY A 66 -4.18 -7.52 -3.58
C GLY A 66 -4.34 -9.00 -3.90
N VAL A 67 -5.58 -9.45 -4.14
CA VAL A 67 -5.89 -10.84 -4.51
C VAL A 67 -5.30 -11.23 -5.87
N PHE A 68 -5.26 -10.30 -6.83
CA PHE A 68 -4.73 -10.56 -8.17
C PHE A 68 -3.27 -10.11 -8.30
N ALA A 69 -2.86 -9.08 -7.54
CA ALA A 69 -1.48 -8.60 -7.51
C ALA A 69 -0.48 -9.67 -7.04
N LYS A 70 -0.91 -10.60 -6.17
CA LYS A 70 -0.06 -11.72 -5.73
C LYS A 70 0.13 -12.82 -6.81
N THR A 71 -0.68 -12.80 -7.86
CA THR A 71 -0.63 -13.78 -8.95
C THR A 71 -0.03 -13.22 -10.23
N ASP A 72 0.12 -11.90 -10.31
CA ASP A 72 0.96 -11.22 -11.31
C ASP A 72 2.43 -11.62 -11.12
#